data_AF-A0AAD7JGA5-F1
#
_entry.id   AF-A0AAD7JGA5-F1
#
_cell.length_a   1.000
_cell.length_b   1.000
_cell.length_c   1.000
_cell.angle_alpha   90.00
_cell.angle_beta   90.00
_cell.angle_gamma   90.00
#
_symmetry.space_group_name_H-M   'P 1'
#
loop_
_entity.id
_entity.type
_entity.pdbx_description
1 polymer ?
#
loop_
_entity_poly.entity_id
_entity_poly.type
_entity_poly.pdbx_seq_one_letter_code
_entity_poly.pdbx_strand_id
1 'polypeptide(L)'
;MVSILCDLYPSSLGKWDQRAIPPGYAQLAYDPVLALTIGVRLNIRQILPVALYEVCCRIGLDKIVHAIELEVNYQSKCIVGYAKLVEARRTALTYLTREEDQDECETTAACDGERLRWLSLDIARDSEELDPLDDSNSESWDAFGACSVCRTMAKERWVASRHKLWNDLPRIFDLGTWNELLGEDKPAAS
;
A
#
# COMPACT_ATOMS: atom_id res chain seq x y z
N MET A 1 20.59 13.62 -0.38
CA MET A 1 19.42 13.63 0.53
C MET A 1 18.11 13.52 -0.26
N VAL A 2 17.83 14.40 -1.23
CA VAL A 2 16.62 14.26 -2.09
C VAL A 2 16.58 12.91 -2.80
N SER A 3 17.66 12.48 -3.46
CA SER A 3 17.68 11.17 -4.14
C SER A 3 17.35 10.01 -3.20
N ILE A 4 17.94 10.01 -2.01
CA ILE A 4 17.74 8.97 -0.99
C ILE A 4 16.28 8.92 -0.55
N LEU A 5 15.64 10.07 -0.33
CA LEU A 5 14.21 10.10 -0.02
C LEU A 5 13.37 9.54 -1.17
N CYS A 6 13.72 9.85 -2.42
CA CYS A 6 13.02 9.31 -3.59
C CYS A 6 13.27 7.80 -3.79
N ASP A 7 14.39 7.27 -3.30
CA ASP A 7 14.68 5.84 -3.32
C ASP A 7 13.91 5.10 -2.20
N LEU A 8 13.79 5.73 -1.03
CA LEU A 8 13.03 5.19 0.11
C LEU A 8 11.50 5.31 -0.09
N TYR A 9 11.05 6.38 -0.74
CA TYR A 9 9.64 6.72 -0.98
C TYR A 9 9.39 6.95 -2.48
N PRO A 10 9.53 5.89 -3.30
CA PRO A 10 9.47 6.02 -4.75
C PRO A 10 8.06 6.30 -5.27
N SER A 11 7.94 6.79 -6.49
CA SER A 11 6.64 7.02 -7.15
C SER A 11 6.09 5.81 -7.90
N SER A 12 6.85 4.70 -7.98
CA SER A 12 6.47 3.50 -8.73
C SER A 12 6.51 2.24 -7.86
N LEU A 13 5.51 1.37 -8.00
CA LEU A 13 5.42 0.12 -7.25
C LEU A 13 6.64 -0.79 -7.43
N GLY A 14 7.17 -0.92 -8.66
CA GLY A 14 8.35 -1.75 -8.90
C GLY A 14 9.61 -1.28 -8.13
N LYS A 15 9.80 0.04 -7.98
CA LYS A 15 10.88 0.57 -7.13
C LYS A 15 10.60 0.37 -5.65
N TRP A 16 9.33 0.40 -5.24
CA TRP A 16 8.92 0.11 -3.87
C TRP A 16 9.22 -1.32 -3.46
N ASP A 17 8.92 -2.28 -4.34
CA ASP A 17 9.20 -3.70 -4.12
C ASP A 17 10.72 -3.97 -4.09
N GLN A 18 11.50 -3.22 -4.87
CA GLN A 18 12.96 -3.34 -4.94
C GLN A 18 13.70 -2.42 -3.97
N ARG A 19 12.99 -1.71 -3.08
CA ARG A 19 13.62 -0.70 -2.24
C ARG A 19 14.56 -1.36 -1.24
N ALA A 20 15.79 -0.86 -1.20
CA ALA A 20 16.78 -1.23 -0.19
C ALA A 20 17.02 -0.03 0.70
N ILE A 21 17.06 -0.25 2.02
CA ILE A 21 17.40 0.82 2.98
C ILE A 21 18.92 1.04 2.91
N PRO A 22 19.40 2.19 2.44
CA PRO A 22 20.83 2.41 2.33
C PRO A 22 21.49 2.49 3.73
N PRO A 23 22.74 2.03 3.90
CA PRO A 23 23.44 2.11 5.17
C PRO A 23 23.47 3.55 5.70
N GLY A 24 23.14 3.72 6.99
CA GLY A 24 23.11 5.03 7.64
C GLY A 24 21.80 5.83 7.48
N TYR A 25 20.82 5.32 6.73
CA TYR A 25 19.52 5.98 6.51
C TYR A 25 18.34 5.23 7.13
N ALA A 26 18.62 4.31 8.05
CA ALA A 26 17.61 3.54 8.76
C ALA A 26 16.56 4.45 9.44
N GLN A 27 17.01 5.54 10.07
CA GLN A 27 16.08 6.47 10.73
C GLN A 27 15.04 7.05 9.76
N LEU A 28 15.45 7.46 8.55
CA LEU A 28 14.51 7.97 7.55
C LEU A 28 13.57 6.87 7.02
N ALA A 29 14.03 5.63 6.93
CA ALA A 29 13.20 4.51 6.46
C ALA A 29 12.20 4.04 7.54
N TYR A 30 12.56 4.17 8.82
CA TYR A 30 11.73 3.72 9.95
C TYR A 30 10.87 4.82 10.57
N ASP A 31 11.14 6.10 10.28
CA ASP A 31 10.37 7.25 10.73
C ASP A 31 9.68 7.96 9.55
N PRO A 32 8.47 7.50 9.16
CA PRO A 32 7.74 8.09 8.05
C PRO A 32 7.22 9.51 8.36
N VAL A 33 7.10 9.90 9.63
CA VAL A 33 6.73 11.29 10.02
C VAL A 33 7.88 12.24 9.70
N LEU A 34 9.12 11.83 9.99
CA LEU A 34 10.31 12.60 9.62
C LEU A 34 10.43 12.73 8.10
N ALA A 35 10.24 11.65 7.35
CA ALA A 35 10.27 11.69 5.89
C ALA A 35 9.19 12.62 5.31
N LEU A 36 7.96 12.53 5.82
CA LEU A 36 6.87 13.44 5.45
C LEU A 36 7.24 14.90 5.76
N THR A 37 7.72 15.18 6.98
CA THR A 37 8.13 16.51 7.40
C THR A 37 9.20 17.11 6.48
N ILE A 38 10.21 16.33 6.10
CA ILE A 38 11.26 16.77 5.18
C ILE A 38 10.69 17.00 3.78
N GLY A 39 9.84 16.09 3.29
CA GLY A 39 9.19 16.21 1.98
C GLY A 39 8.37 17.49 1.86
N VAL A 40 7.60 17.83 2.89
CA VAL A 40 6.80 19.07 2.94
C VAL A 40 7.71 20.30 2.99
N ARG A 41 8.66 20.34 3.93
CA ARG A 41 9.54 21.51 4.12
C ARG A 41 10.43 21.80 2.91
N LEU A 42 10.87 20.77 2.20
CA LEU A 42 11.71 20.89 1.01
C LEU A 42 10.93 20.86 -0.30
N ASN A 43 9.58 20.81 -0.24
CA ASN A 43 8.69 20.74 -1.40
C ASN A 43 9.00 19.56 -2.35
N ILE A 44 9.36 18.40 -1.80
CA ILE A 44 9.60 17.16 -2.56
C ILE A 44 8.25 16.42 -2.69
N ARG A 45 7.35 16.94 -3.51
CA ARG A 45 5.96 16.46 -3.58
C ARG A 45 5.82 14.98 -3.94
N GLN A 46 6.73 14.46 -4.75
CA GLN A 46 6.71 13.07 -5.23
C GLN A 46 6.81 12.00 -4.14
N ILE A 47 7.38 12.30 -2.96
CA ILE A 47 7.50 11.31 -1.86
C ILE A 47 6.27 11.29 -0.95
N LEU A 48 5.43 12.33 -1.00
CA LEU A 48 4.36 12.54 -0.03
C LEU A 48 3.32 11.41 -0.01
N PRO A 49 2.85 10.85 -1.15
CA PRO A 49 1.86 9.78 -1.11
C PRO A 49 2.36 8.54 -0.36
N VAL A 50 3.61 8.14 -0.58
CA VAL A 50 4.21 6.97 0.08
C VAL A 50 4.55 7.25 1.53
N ALA A 51 5.02 8.45 1.86
CA ALA A 51 5.28 8.84 3.24
C ALA A 51 3.99 8.84 4.07
N LEU A 52 2.89 9.39 3.54
CA LEU A 52 1.57 9.35 4.20
C LEU A 52 1.02 7.94 4.32
N TYR A 53 1.21 7.11 3.29
CA TYR A 53 0.88 5.69 3.34
C TYR A 53 1.60 4.99 4.50
N GLU A 54 2.94 5.09 4.58
CA GLU A 54 3.74 4.50 5.66
C GLU A 54 3.35 5.04 7.05
N VAL A 55 3.02 6.33 7.17
CA VAL A 55 2.46 6.90 8.41
C VAL A 55 1.18 6.16 8.82
N CYS A 56 0.23 6.00 7.88
CA CYS A 56 -1.02 5.29 8.15
C CYS A 56 -0.80 3.82 8.53
N CYS A 57 0.11 3.12 7.84
CA CYS A 57 0.36 1.70 8.04
C CYS A 57 1.05 1.38 9.36
N ARG A 58 2.02 2.21 9.80
CA ARG A 58 2.88 1.90 10.96
C ARG A 58 2.46 2.57 12.27
N ILE A 59 1.85 3.74 12.20
CA ILE A 59 1.55 4.52 13.40
C ILE A 59 0.18 4.14 13.96
N GLY A 60 -0.76 3.78 13.08
CA GLY A 60 -2.14 3.45 13.44
C GLY A 60 -2.99 4.69 13.71
N LEU A 61 -4.30 4.54 13.57
CA LEU A 61 -5.25 5.67 13.61
C LEU A 61 -5.24 6.43 14.95
N ASP A 62 -5.20 5.71 16.08
CA ASP A 62 -5.21 6.30 17.42
C ASP A 62 -4.05 7.29 17.62
N LYS A 63 -2.84 6.84 17.31
CA LYS A 63 -1.64 7.69 17.39
C LYS A 63 -1.68 8.82 16.38
N ILE A 64 -2.22 8.62 15.17
CA ILE A 64 -2.37 9.71 14.18
C ILE A 64 -3.30 10.80 14.72
N VAL A 65 -4.41 10.43 15.36
CA VAL A 65 -5.37 11.38 15.96
C VAL A 65 -4.71 12.17 17.10
N HIS A 66 -3.79 11.55 17.83
CA HIS A 66 -3.11 12.17 18.98
C HIS A 66 -1.70 12.71 18.67
N ALA A 67 -1.20 12.58 17.44
CA ALA A 67 0.15 12.95 17.05
C ALA A 67 0.31 14.48 16.99
N ILE A 68 1.03 15.04 17.97
CA ILE A 68 1.33 16.47 18.05
C ILE A 68 2.35 16.91 16.97
N GLU A 69 3.12 15.97 16.42
CA GLU A 69 4.22 16.25 15.49
C GLU A 69 3.79 16.43 14.03
N LEU A 70 2.55 16.07 13.68
CA LEU A 70 2.00 16.27 12.34
C LEU A 70 1.31 17.63 12.24
N GLU A 71 1.61 18.36 11.16
CA GLU A 71 0.83 19.55 10.81
C GLU A 71 -0.63 19.15 10.55
N VAL A 72 -1.57 19.95 11.07
CA VAL A 72 -3.02 19.67 11.09
C VAL A 72 -3.58 19.27 9.71
N ASN A 73 -3.08 19.89 8.64
CA ASN A 73 -3.48 19.57 7.27
C ASN A 73 -3.12 18.11 6.90
N TYR A 74 -1.90 17.67 7.21
CA TYR A 74 -1.45 16.31 6.93
C TYR A 74 -2.04 15.29 7.90
N GLN A 75 -2.27 15.67 9.16
CA GLN A 75 -3.02 14.84 10.10
C GLN A 75 -4.43 14.51 9.55
N SER A 76 -5.14 15.52 9.04
CA SER A 76 -6.46 15.33 8.43
C SER A 76 -6.40 14.41 7.20
N LYS A 77 -5.38 14.59 6.34
CA LYS A 77 -5.13 13.71 5.19
C LYS A 77 -4.84 12.27 5.63
N CYS A 78 -4.07 12.06 6.70
CA CYS A 78 -3.81 10.73 7.26
C CYS A 78 -5.09 10.06 7.80
N ILE A 79 -5.95 10.79 8.51
CA ILE A 79 -7.20 10.22 9.05
C ILE A 79 -8.12 9.75 7.92
N VAL A 80 -8.35 10.61 6.93
CA VAL A 80 -9.19 10.26 5.76
C VAL A 80 -8.53 9.17 4.93
N GLY A 81 -7.22 9.28 4.70
CA GLY A 81 -6.43 8.30 3.98
C GLY A 81 -6.47 6.92 4.63
N TYR A 82 -6.36 6.86 5.96
CA TYR A 82 -6.44 5.61 6.73
C TYR A 82 -7.78 4.90 6.48
N ALA A 83 -8.91 5.60 6.57
CA ALA A 83 -10.22 5.02 6.30
C ALA A 83 -10.34 4.47 4.87
N LYS A 84 -9.80 5.20 3.88
CA LYS A 84 -9.76 4.76 2.48
C LYS A 84 -8.81 3.56 2.29
N LEU A 85 -7.68 3.51 3.01
CA LEU A 85 -6.74 2.38 2.96
C LEU A 85 -7.34 1.12 3.55
N VAL A 86 -8.11 1.22 4.64
CA VAL A 86 -8.88 0.09 5.19
C VAL A 86 -9.84 -0.47 4.14
N GLU A 87 -10.55 0.41 3.43
CA GLU A 87 -11.48 -0.02 2.38
C GLU A 87 -10.75 -0.61 1.16
N ALA A 88 -9.62 -0.01 0.78
CA ALA A 88 -8.77 -0.54 -0.28
C ALA A 88 -8.19 -1.91 0.08
N ARG A 89 -7.81 -2.13 1.35
CA ARG A 89 -7.40 -3.44 1.86
C ARG A 89 -8.52 -4.47 1.74
N ARG A 90 -9.73 -4.13 2.18
CA ARG A 90 -10.90 -5.03 2.02
C ARG A 90 -11.12 -5.41 0.56
N THR A 91 -11.08 -4.42 -0.32
CA THR A 91 -11.17 -4.64 -1.77
C THR A 91 -10.03 -5.52 -2.27
N ALA A 92 -8.81 -5.30 -1.80
CA ALA A 92 -7.64 -6.09 -2.17
C ALA A 92 -7.68 -7.52 -1.62
N LEU A 93 -8.49 -7.82 -0.61
CA LEU A 93 -8.68 -9.16 -0.05
C LEU A 93 -9.84 -9.93 -0.70
N THR A 94 -10.60 -9.32 -1.62
CA THR A 94 -11.74 -10.02 -2.25
C THR A 94 -11.32 -11.25 -3.06
N TYR A 95 -10.05 -11.38 -3.45
CA TYR A 95 -9.54 -12.61 -4.06
C TYR A 95 -9.60 -13.83 -3.11
N LEU A 96 -9.65 -13.60 -1.80
CA LEU A 96 -9.87 -14.62 -0.76
C LEU A 96 -11.35 -14.85 -0.48
N THR A 97 -12.24 -14.08 -1.09
CA THR A 97 -13.69 -14.30 -1.02
C THR A 97 -14.17 -14.89 -2.33
N ARG A 98 -15.11 -15.82 -2.28
CA ARG A 98 -15.71 -16.38 -3.49
C ARG A 98 -16.76 -15.39 -4.00
N GLU A 99 -16.41 -14.64 -5.03
CA GLU A 99 -17.36 -13.71 -5.68
C GLU A 99 -18.20 -14.40 -6.76
N GLU A 100 -17.66 -15.44 -7.44
CA GLU A 100 -18.34 -16.13 -8.55
C GLU A 100 -17.98 -17.63 -8.59
N ASP A 101 -18.87 -18.44 -9.17
CA ASP A 101 -18.60 -19.84 -9.49
C ASP A 101 -17.48 -19.88 -10.56
N GLN A 102 -16.28 -20.28 -10.14
CA GLN A 102 -15.20 -20.55 -11.07
C GLN A 102 -15.45 -21.92 -11.70
N ASP A 103 -16.04 -21.92 -12.90
CA ASP A 103 -16.38 -23.13 -13.66
C ASP A 103 -15.17 -24.06 -13.89
N GLU A 104 -13.96 -23.52 -13.80
CA GLU A 104 -12.69 -24.21 -14.01
C GLU A 104 -12.01 -24.69 -12.70
N CYS A 105 -12.66 -24.54 -11.55
CA CYS A 105 -12.11 -25.01 -10.28
C CYS A 105 -12.20 -26.54 -10.16
N GLU A 106 -11.05 -27.21 -10.08
CA GLU A 106 -10.95 -28.66 -9.91
C GLU A 106 -11.51 -29.18 -8.58
N THR A 107 -11.38 -28.38 -7.50
CA THR A 107 -11.69 -28.81 -6.13
C THR A 107 -12.31 -27.68 -5.31
N THR A 108 -13.52 -27.24 -5.70
CA THR A 108 -14.21 -26.08 -5.12
C THR A 108 -14.18 -26.03 -3.58
N ALA A 109 -14.59 -27.10 -2.90
CA ALA A 109 -14.62 -27.14 -1.44
C ALA A 109 -13.23 -26.98 -0.79
N ALA A 110 -12.19 -27.59 -1.38
CA ALA A 110 -10.82 -27.48 -0.87
C ALA A 110 -10.24 -26.07 -1.10
N CYS A 111 -10.46 -25.50 -2.29
CA CYS A 111 -10.04 -24.14 -2.61
C CYS A 111 -10.74 -23.10 -1.72
N ASP A 112 -12.03 -23.28 -1.44
CA ASP A 112 -12.78 -22.39 -0.54
C ASP A 112 -12.29 -22.50 0.91
N GLY A 113 -11.99 -23.72 1.38
CA GLY A 113 -11.35 -23.92 2.68
C GLY A 113 -10.01 -23.21 2.80
N GLU A 114 -9.19 -23.27 1.74
CA GLU A 114 -7.90 -22.60 1.71
C GLU A 114 -8.04 -21.07 1.69
N ARG A 115 -8.95 -20.52 0.88
CA ARG A 115 -9.26 -19.09 0.87
C ARG A 115 -9.65 -18.56 2.25
N LEU A 116 -10.57 -19.26 2.92
CA LEU A 116 -11.00 -18.92 4.28
C LEU A 116 -9.85 -19.00 5.29
N ARG A 117 -8.97 -20.00 5.15
CA ARG A 117 -7.78 -20.13 6.00
C ARG A 117 -6.87 -18.91 5.86
N TRP A 118 -6.57 -18.48 4.63
CA TRP A 118 -5.75 -17.30 4.37
C TRP A 118 -6.41 -16.01 4.84
N LEU A 119 -7.72 -15.85 4.61
CA LEU A 119 -8.46 -14.70 5.12
C LEU A 119 -8.41 -14.64 6.65
N SER A 120 -8.54 -15.78 7.31
CA SER A 120 -8.43 -15.87 8.78
C SER A 120 -7.03 -15.50 9.28
N LEU A 121 -5.98 -15.90 8.55
CA LEU A 121 -4.60 -15.50 8.87
C LEU A 121 -4.39 -13.99 8.68
N ASP A 122 -4.95 -13.40 7.64
CA ASP A 122 -4.86 -11.96 7.40
C ASP A 122 -5.59 -11.16 8.50
N ILE A 123 -6.81 -11.57 8.87
CA ILE A 123 -7.57 -10.99 9.98
C ILE A 123 -6.82 -11.15 11.31
N ALA A 124 -6.16 -12.29 11.54
CA ALA A 124 -5.36 -12.50 12.74
C ALA A 124 -4.10 -11.61 12.80
N ARG A 125 -3.51 -11.25 11.65
CA ARG A 125 -2.40 -10.28 11.56
C ARG A 125 -2.86 -8.83 11.77
N ASP A 126 -4.14 -8.54 11.57
CA ASP A 126 -4.75 -7.19 11.56
C ASP A 126 -4.71 -6.46 12.92
N SER A 127 -4.18 -7.07 13.99
CA SER A 127 -4.09 -6.40 15.29
C SER A 127 -3.01 -5.31 15.37
N GLU A 128 -2.03 -5.27 14.45
CA GLU A 128 -0.88 -4.36 14.58
C GLU A 128 -0.51 -3.55 13.31
N GLU A 129 -0.78 -4.04 12.09
CA GLU A 129 -0.32 -3.36 10.86
C GLU A 129 -1.36 -3.39 9.72
N LEU A 130 -1.63 -2.21 9.14
CA LEU A 130 -2.45 -2.05 7.94
C LEU A 130 -1.51 -1.95 6.71
N ASP A 131 -1.03 -3.06 6.17
CA ASP A 131 -0.16 -3.04 4.97
C ASP A 131 -0.80 -3.78 3.77
N PRO A 132 -1.67 -3.10 3.00
CA PRO A 132 -2.24 -3.68 1.77
C PRO A 132 -1.27 -3.77 0.59
N LEU A 133 -0.05 -3.21 0.70
CA LEU A 133 0.97 -3.27 -0.35
C LEU A 133 2.08 -4.28 -0.03
N ASP A 134 2.01 -4.96 1.12
CA ASP A 134 2.94 -5.99 1.55
C ASP A 134 3.07 -7.07 0.47
N ASP A 135 4.28 -7.21 -0.08
CA ASP A 135 4.64 -8.23 -1.07
C ASP A 135 5.05 -9.54 -0.41
N SER A 136 5.03 -9.67 0.93
CA SER A 136 5.45 -10.90 1.63
C SER A 136 4.74 -12.16 1.15
N ASN A 137 3.57 -12.01 0.52
CA ASN A 137 2.83 -13.11 -0.08
C ASN A 137 3.40 -13.60 -1.43
N SER A 138 4.29 -12.86 -2.11
CA SER A 138 4.78 -13.20 -3.46
C SER A 138 5.60 -14.50 -3.50
N GLU A 139 6.34 -14.82 -2.44
CA GLU A 139 7.07 -16.08 -2.28
C GLU A 139 6.17 -17.24 -1.80
N SER A 140 4.94 -16.92 -1.37
CA SER A 140 4.05 -17.85 -0.66
C SER A 140 2.89 -18.39 -1.50
N TRP A 141 2.76 -17.96 -2.76
CA TRP A 141 1.70 -18.46 -3.64
C TRP A 141 1.76 -19.97 -3.84
N ASP A 142 2.92 -20.59 -3.70
CA ASP A 142 3.04 -22.06 -3.72
C ASP A 142 2.46 -22.72 -2.46
N ALA A 143 2.46 -22.01 -1.34
CA ALA A 143 1.80 -22.41 -0.10
C ALA A 143 0.29 -22.12 -0.09
N PHE A 144 -0.23 -21.41 -1.11
CA PHE A 144 -1.67 -21.27 -1.32
C PHE A 144 -2.20 -22.60 -1.87
N GLY A 145 -2.70 -23.45 -0.97
CA GLY A 145 -3.17 -24.83 -1.20
C GLY A 145 -4.42 -24.97 -2.08
N ALA A 146 -4.77 -23.95 -2.85
CA ALA A 146 -5.80 -24.01 -3.87
C ALA A 146 -5.27 -24.70 -5.15
N CYS A 147 -6.18 -25.15 -6.03
CA CYS A 147 -5.80 -25.65 -7.34
C CYS A 147 -5.09 -24.57 -8.18
N SER A 148 -4.40 -25.00 -9.23
CA SER A 148 -3.58 -24.13 -10.09
C SER A 148 -4.36 -22.95 -10.69
N VAL A 149 -5.60 -23.18 -11.12
CA VAL A 149 -6.51 -22.16 -11.67
C VAL A 149 -6.85 -21.12 -10.61
N CYS A 150 -7.37 -21.55 -9.46
CA CYS A 150 -7.74 -20.66 -8.36
C CYS A 150 -6.54 -19.86 -7.83
N ARG A 151 -5.35 -20.47 -7.75
CA ARG A 151 -4.11 -19.82 -7.36
C ARG A 151 -3.71 -18.73 -8.35
N THR A 152 -3.74 -19.02 -9.64
CA THR A 152 -3.40 -18.07 -10.71
C THR A 152 -4.33 -16.86 -10.66
N MET A 153 -5.64 -17.10 -10.61
CA MET A 153 -6.63 -16.02 -10.52
C MET A 153 -6.49 -15.19 -9.23
N ALA A 154 -6.24 -15.85 -8.09
CA ALA A 154 -5.99 -15.16 -6.83
C ALA A 154 -4.78 -14.23 -6.93
N LYS A 155 -3.68 -14.73 -7.49
CA LYS A 155 -2.46 -13.96 -7.72
C LYS A 155 -2.70 -12.77 -8.63
N GLU A 156 -3.37 -12.96 -9.76
CA GLU A 156 -3.68 -11.87 -10.70
C GLU A 156 -4.55 -10.78 -10.07
N ARG A 157 -5.59 -11.17 -9.33
CA ARG A 157 -6.47 -10.23 -8.62
C ARG A 157 -5.73 -9.44 -7.54
N TRP A 158 -4.84 -10.11 -6.80
CA TRP A 158 -4.01 -9.46 -5.80
C TRP A 158 -3.01 -8.48 -6.44
N VAL A 159 -2.29 -8.89 -7.49
CA VAL A 159 -1.37 -8.01 -8.25
C VAL A 159 -2.12 -6.80 -8.80
N ALA A 160 -3.28 -7.01 -9.43
CA ALA A 160 -4.10 -5.93 -9.97
C ALA A 160 -4.57 -4.96 -8.88
N SER A 161 -4.98 -5.48 -7.71
CA SER A 161 -5.38 -4.67 -6.56
C SER A 161 -4.22 -3.84 -6.01
N ARG A 162 -3.00 -4.39 -5.91
CA ARG A 162 -1.81 -3.65 -5.48
C ARG A 162 -1.45 -2.53 -6.44
N HIS A 163 -1.43 -2.80 -7.75
CA HIS A 163 -1.20 -1.77 -8.76
C HIS A 163 -2.24 -0.66 -8.72
N LYS A 164 -3.53 -1.03 -8.60
CA LYS A 164 -4.62 -0.06 -8.48
C LYS A 164 -4.44 0.83 -7.25
N LEU A 165 -4.24 0.23 -6.08
CA LEU A 165 -4.01 0.96 -4.83
C LEU A 165 -2.81 1.90 -4.96
N TRP A 166 -1.68 1.41 -5.48
CA TRP A 166 -0.48 2.24 -5.68
C TRP A 166 -0.78 3.48 -6.54
N ASN A 167 -1.48 3.29 -7.66
CA ASN A 167 -1.85 4.38 -8.56
C ASN A 167 -2.84 5.37 -7.93
N ASP A 168 -3.67 4.90 -7.00
CA ASP A 168 -4.66 5.71 -6.29
C ASP A 168 -4.09 6.42 -5.04
N LEU A 169 -2.89 6.07 -4.56
CA LEU A 169 -2.29 6.67 -3.35
C LEU A 169 -2.34 8.21 -3.34
N PRO A 170 -1.91 8.94 -4.40
CA PRO A 170 -2.02 10.40 -4.42
C PRO A 170 -3.46 10.90 -4.18
N ARG A 171 -4.46 10.24 -4.77
CA ARG A 171 -5.88 10.61 -4.65
C ARG A 171 -6.45 10.23 -3.29
N ILE A 172 -6.01 9.12 -2.71
CA ILE A 172 -6.38 8.70 -1.36
C ILE A 172 -6.09 9.82 -0.36
N PHE A 173 -4.91 10.43 -0.47
CA PHE A 173 -4.43 11.52 0.37
C PHE A 173 -4.74 12.93 -0.13
N ASP A 174 -5.56 13.07 -1.18
CA ASP A 174 -5.94 14.36 -1.74
C ASP A 174 -4.70 15.21 -2.13
N LEU A 175 -3.78 14.59 -2.87
CA LEU A 175 -2.55 15.19 -3.38
C LEU A 175 -2.54 15.36 -4.91
N GLY A 176 -3.58 14.89 -5.59
CA GLY A 176 -3.70 14.93 -7.06
C GLY A 176 -3.42 13.57 -7.72
N THR A 177 -2.67 13.57 -8.82
CA THR A 177 -2.18 12.38 -9.54
C THR A 177 -0.66 12.25 -9.46
N TRP A 178 -0.13 11.08 -9.82
CA TRP A 178 1.32 10.90 -9.92
C TRP A 178 1.98 11.86 -10.93
N ASN A 179 1.35 12.08 -12.09
CA ASN A 179 1.88 12.98 -13.12
C ASN A 179 1.97 14.43 -12.62
N GLU A 180 0.96 14.91 -11.90
CA GLU A 180 0.95 16.25 -11.29
C GLU A 180 2.07 16.40 -10.25
N LEU A 181 2.32 15.35 -9.46
CA LEU A 181 3.36 15.35 -8.42
C LEU A 181 4.77 15.27 -9.01
N LEU A 182 4.94 14.61 -10.15
CA LEU A 182 6.20 14.51 -10.89
C LEU A 182 6.45 15.74 -11.80
N GLY A 183 5.45 16.60 -11.98
CA GLY A 183 5.54 17.78 -12.84
C GLY A 183 5.49 17.46 -14.34
N GLU A 184 4.92 16.31 -14.70
CA GLU A 184 4.80 15.83 -16.07
C GLU A 184 3.59 16.43 -16.81
N ASP A 185 2.60 16.95 -16.06
CA ASP A 185 1.40 17.61 -16.62
C ASP A 185 1.60 19.10 -16.95
N LYS A 186 2.84 19.57 -17.14
CA LYS A 186 3.06 20.96 -17.57
C LYS A 186 2.41 21.15 -18.94
N PRO A 187 1.45 22.09 -19.09
CA PRO A 187 0.97 22.44 -20.43
C PRO A 187 2.18 22.87 -21.25
N ALA A 188 2.31 22.30 -22.46
CA ALA A 188 3.27 22.79 -23.43
C ALA A 188 3.07 24.30 -23.53
N ALA A 189 4.09 25.07 -23.14
CA ALA A 189 4.03 26.52 -23.20
C ALA A 189 3.69 26.93 -24.64
N SER A 190 2.45 27.36 -24.84
CA SER A 190 1.94 27.91 -26.10
C SER A 190 2.37 29.36 -26.25
#